data_AF-A0A8F4Q7M4-F1
#
_entry.id   AF-A0A8F4Q7M4-F1
#
_cell.length_a   1.000
_cell.length_b   1.000
_cell.length_c   1.000
_cell.angle_alpha   90.00
_cell.angle_beta   90.00
_cell.angle_gamma   90.00
#
_symmetry.space_group_name_H-M   'P 1'
#
loop_
_entity.id
_entity.type
_entity.pdbx_description
1 polymer ?
#
loop_
_entity_poly.entity_id
_entity_poly.type
_entity_poly.pdbx_seq_one_letter_code
_entity_poly.pdbx_strand_id
1 'polypeptide(L)'
;KNALILYDQLKKQCKEMGHTYEDQDELARFVSKYMSIEHAWQSLEFLKDQNVVIREKKLVFLPHLYKSEKDIAMYIGDLLSKKSWQLDVDVRKILNVPETSREMVDNKMNVTQPHEMQHLKENSADNHNSENHFAEKEVGSTSGSQRKAEVDLDQVIALERICSNPVTIISGKGGCGKSTIVSCLFHHLKQMEKEVEAASKDFEEDLEASEEWNTFDHHCDSENMYTKKSLNVLFTAPTGRAASLLTEKTK
;
A
#
# COMPACT_ATOMS: atom_id res chain seq x y z
N LYS A 1 -45.98 9.27 3.10
CA LYS A 1 -45.54 8.71 4.41
C LYS A 1 -44.61 7.51 4.20
N ASN A 2 -45.10 6.38 3.70
CA ASN A 2 -44.36 5.11 3.60
C ASN A 2 -43.00 5.24 2.87
N ALA A 3 -42.96 5.89 1.70
CA ALA A 3 -41.71 6.21 1.00
C ALA A 3 -40.64 6.95 1.83
N LEU A 4 -41.03 7.82 2.77
CA LEU A 4 -40.06 8.49 3.65
C LEU A 4 -39.48 7.52 4.69
N ILE A 5 -40.27 6.58 5.19
CA ILE A 5 -39.83 5.56 6.14
C ILE A 5 -38.87 4.57 5.46
N LEU A 6 -39.16 4.15 4.22
CA LEU A 6 -38.28 3.29 3.43
C LEU A 6 -36.96 3.99 3.08
N TYR A 7 -37.01 5.26 2.67
CA TYR A 7 -35.83 6.06 2.36
C TYR A 7 -34.96 6.36 3.58
N ASP A 8 -35.55 6.66 4.73
CA ASP A 8 -34.82 6.86 5.99
C ASP A 8 -34.15 5.57 6.46
N GLN A 9 -34.85 4.43 6.39
CA GLN A 9 -34.27 3.11 6.70
C GLN A 9 -33.09 2.75 5.78
N LEU A 10 -33.20 3.02 4.47
CA LEU A 10 -32.10 2.86 3.52
C LEU A 10 -30.90 3.74 3.90
N LYS A 11 -31.12 5.04 4.12
CA LYS A 11 -30.07 5.96 4.56
C LYS A 11 -29.43 5.55 5.90
N LYS A 12 -30.22 4.97 6.80
CA LYS A 12 -29.75 4.45 8.08
C LYS A 12 -28.78 3.29 7.89
N GLN A 13 -29.11 2.30 7.05
CA GLN A 13 -28.17 1.20 6.76
C GLN A 13 -26.87 1.70 6.13
N CYS A 14 -26.97 2.58 5.11
CA CYS A 14 -25.77 3.15 4.47
C CYS A 14 -24.88 3.92 5.46
N LYS A 15 -25.47 4.63 6.43
CA LYS A 15 -24.74 5.45 7.41
C LYS A 15 -24.18 4.66 8.59
N GLU A 16 -24.93 3.70 9.13
CA GLU A 16 -24.59 3.00 10.37
C GLU A 16 -23.82 1.69 10.11
N MET A 17 -24.13 0.99 9.03
CA MET A 17 -23.50 -0.28 8.66
C MET A 17 -22.46 -0.14 7.53
N GLY A 18 -22.42 1.01 6.85
CA GLY A 18 -21.50 1.28 5.73
C GLY A 18 -21.91 0.63 4.41
N HIS A 19 -23.15 0.18 4.26
CA HIS A 19 -23.64 -0.49 3.05
C HIS A 19 -23.81 0.49 1.86
N THR A 20 -23.25 0.17 0.69
CA THR A 20 -23.41 0.98 -0.54
C THR A 20 -24.81 0.86 -1.15
N TYR A 21 -25.48 -0.27 -0.91
CA TYR A 21 -26.81 -0.62 -1.38
C TYR A 21 -27.51 -1.54 -0.37
N GLU A 22 -28.82 -1.70 -0.50
CA GLU A 22 -29.62 -2.73 0.17
C GLU A 22 -30.30 -3.65 -0.85
N ASP A 23 -30.59 -4.90 -0.50
CA ASP A 23 -31.49 -5.74 -1.30
C ASP A 23 -32.95 -5.33 -1.03
N GLN A 24 -33.77 -5.26 -2.08
CA GLN A 24 -35.19 -4.90 -2.01
C GLN A 24 -35.98 -5.75 -0.99
N ASP A 25 -35.68 -7.04 -0.84
CA ASP A 25 -36.42 -7.93 0.05
C ASP A 25 -35.98 -7.76 1.51
N GLU A 26 -34.70 -7.47 1.77
CA GLU A 26 -34.21 -7.13 3.11
C GLU A 26 -34.70 -5.74 3.55
N LEU A 27 -34.69 -4.75 2.64
CA LEU A 27 -35.23 -3.41 2.89
C LEU A 27 -36.74 -3.46 3.23
N ALA A 28 -37.49 -4.33 2.55
CA ALA A 28 -38.90 -4.60 2.89
C ALA A 28 -39.06 -5.26 4.27
N ARG A 29 -38.19 -6.22 4.65
CA ARG A 29 -38.19 -6.81 6.00
C ARG A 29 -37.88 -5.79 7.08
N PHE A 30 -36.92 -4.88 6.87
CA PHE A 30 -36.59 -3.84 7.84
C PHE A 30 -37.78 -2.90 8.13
N VAL A 31 -38.59 -2.57 7.12
CA VAL A 31 -39.76 -1.70 7.30
C VAL A 31 -41.06 -2.43 7.67
N SER A 32 -41.05 -3.77 7.78
CA SER A 32 -42.23 -4.60 8.06
C SER A 32 -43.03 -4.20 9.32
N LYS A 33 -42.38 -3.57 10.31
CA LYS A 33 -43.02 -3.04 11.52
C LYS A 33 -43.84 -1.77 11.28
N TYR A 34 -43.72 -1.15 10.11
CA TYR A 34 -44.31 0.15 9.77
C TYR A 34 -45.22 0.11 8.52
N MET A 35 -45.07 -0.88 7.65
CA MET A 35 -45.87 -1.08 6.44
C MET A 35 -45.83 -2.54 5.96
N SER A 36 -46.80 -2.94 5.13
CA SER A 36 -46.79 -4.24 4.46
C SER A 36 -45.77 -4.29 3.30
N ILE A 37 -45.48 -5.49 2.80
CA ILE A 37 -44.50 -5.70 1.71
C ILE A 37 -44.96 -5.05 0.38
N GLU A 38 -46.25 -5.07 0.09
CA GLU A 38 -46.84 -4.41 -1.08
C GLU A 38 -46.65 -2.90 -1.01
N HIS A 39 -46.88 -2.31 0.17
CA HIS A 39 -46.65 -0.89 0.42
C HIS A 39 -45.17 -0.52 0.42
N ALA A 40 -44.26 -1.43 0.82
CA ALA A 40 -42.82 -1.23 0.70
C ALA A 40 -42.39 -1.20 -0.78
N TRP A 41 -42.87 -2.14 -1.59
CA TRP A 41 -42.59 -2.19 -3.03
C TRP A 41 -43.20 -1.01 -3.80
N GLN A 42 -44.46 -0.64 -3.52
CA GLN A 42 -45.08 0.60 -4.05
C GLN A 42 -44.28 1.85 -3.69
N SER A 43 -43.78 1.92 -2.44
CA SER A 43 -42.94 3.03 -1.98
C SER A 43 -41.58 3.06 -2.68
N LEU A 44 -40.97 1.89 -2.93
CA LEU A 44 -39.70 1.77 -3.63
C LEU A 44 -39.81 2.21 -5.09
N GLU A 45 -40.86 1.76 -5.79
CA GLU A 45 -41.07 2.13 -7.20
C GLU A 45 -41.36 3.63 -7.33
N PHE A 46 -42.16 4.22 -6.42
CA PHE A 46 -42.33 5.67 -6.35
C PHE A 46 -41.00 6.42 -6.13
N LEU A 47 -40.14 5.96 -5.22
CA LEU A 47 -38.82 6.59 -4.98
C LEU A 47 -37.90 6.49 -6.20
N LYS A 48 -37.96 5.37 -6.94
CA LYS A 48 -37.25 5.18 -8.21
C LYS A 48 -37.76 6.16 -9.27
N ASP A 49 -39.08 6.29 -9.43
CA ASP A 49 -39.69 7.14 -10.45
C ASP A 49 -39.48 8.63 -10.17
N GLN A 50 -39.31 9.00 -8.89
CA GLN A 50 -38.87 10.34 -8.47
C GLN A 50 -37.33 10.53 -8.49
N ASN A 51 -36.57 9.53 -8.97
CA ASN A 51 -35.09 9.51 -9.03
C ASN A 51 -34.40 9.72 -7.66
N VAL A 52 -35.09 9.40 -6.56
CA VAL A 52 -34.59 9.51 -5.18
C VAL A 52 -33.73 8.30 -4.79
N VAL A 53 -33.96 7.15 -5.43
CA VAL A 53 -33.15 5.93 -5.35
C VAL A 53 -32.89 5.37 -6.74
N ILE A 54 -31.79 4.63 -6.91
CA ILE A 54 -31.51 3.85 -8.13
C ILE A 54 -31.74 2.37 -7.80
N ARG A 55 -32.35 1.63 -8.73
CA ARG A 55 -32.65 0.19 -8.59
C ARG A 55 -32.00 -0.59 -9.72
N GLU A 56 -30.99 -1.40 -9.40
CA GLU A 56 -30.36 -2.31 -10.36
C GLU A 56 -30.70 -3.76 -9.97
N LYS A 57 -31.55 -4.42 -10.75
CA LYS A 57 -32.14 -5.75 -10.44
C LYS A 57 -32.93 -5.70 -9.11
N LYS A 58 -32.41 -6.30 -8.04
CA LYS A 58 -32.96 -6.20 -6.67
C LYS A 58 -32.25 -5.16 -5.80
N LEU A 59 -31.09 -4.66 -6.21
CA LEU A 59 -30.27 -3.80 -5.37
C LEU A 59 -30.77 -2.35 -5.45
N VAL A 60 -30.93 -1.73 -4.28
CA VAL A 60 -31.45 -0.38 -4.09
C VAL A 60 -30.33 0.51 -3.54
N PHE A 61 -30.01 1.57 -4.27
CA PHE A 61 -28.91 2.47 -3.99
C PHE A 61 -29.40 3.90 -3.74
N LEU A 62 -28.66 4.65 -2.91
CA LEU A 62 -28.72 6.10 -2.95
C LEU A 62 -27.97 6.60 -4.20
N PRO A 63 -28.49 7.57 -4.99
CA PRO A 63 -27.92 7.90 -6.31
C PRO A 63 -26.44 8.32 -6.30
N HIS A 64 -25.98 8.96 -5.21
CA HIS A 64 -24.58 9.34 -5.04
C HIS A 64 -23.65 8.16 -4.70
N LEU A 65 -24.15 7.12 -4.01
CA LEU A 65 -23.39 5.91 -3.75
C LEU A 65 -23.25 5.07 -5.01
N TYR A 66 -24.35 4.89 -5.75
CA TYR A 66 -24.35 4.24 -7.06
C TYR A 66 -23.38 4.91 -8.03
N LYS A 67 -23.43 6.25 -8.14
CA LYS A 67 -22.49 6.99 -8.98
C LYS A 67 -21.05 6.75 -8.55
N SER A 68 -20.73 6.90 -7.25
CA SER A 68 -19.37 6.65 -6.75
C SER A 68 -18.86 5.24 -7.10
N GLU A 69 -19.70 4.22 -6.97
CA GLU A 69 -19.34 2.84 -7.31
C GLU A 69 -19.05 2.64 -8.81
N LYS A 70 -19.92 3.18 -9.68
CA LYS A 70 -19.70 3.12 -11.14
C LYS A 70 -18.50 3.96 -11.59
N ASP A 71 -18.32 5.16 -11.04
CA ASP A 71 -17.18 6.03 -11.32
C ASP A 71 -15.85 5.36 -10.91
N ILE A 72 -15.79 4.74 -9.72
CA ILE A 72 -14.60 3.97 -9.26
C ILE A 72 -14.31 2.79 -10.20
N ALA A 73 -15.33 2.01 -10.57
CA ALA A 73 -15.16 0.89 -11.48
C ALA A 73 -14.67 1.33 -12.88
N MET A 74 -15.20 2.45 -13.39
CA MET A 74 -14.77 3.07 -14.64
C MET A 74 -13.31 3.51 -14.58
N TYR A 75 -12.92 4.31 -13.58
CA TYR A 75 -11.54 4.82 -13.48
C TYR A 75 -10.50 3.69 -13.31
N ILE A 76 -10.84 2.63 -12.57
CA ILE A 76 -9.95 1.45 -12.44
C ILE A 76 -9.85 0.70 -13.77
N GLY A 77 -10.97 0.51 -14.49
CA GLY A 77 -10.97 -0.10 -15.83
C GLY A 77 -10.15 0.70 -16.85
N ASP A 78 -10.28 2.03 -16.85
CA ASP A 78 -9.52 2.95 -17.71
C ASP A 78 -8.02 2.95 -17.39
N LEU A 79 -7.64 2.78 -16.12
CA LEU A 79 -6.24 2.64 -15.72
C LEU A 79 -5.66 1.30 -16.18
N LEU A 80 -6.36 0.19 -15.92
CA LEU A 80 -5.91 -1.15 -16.32
C LEU A 80 -5.87 -1.35 -17.85
N SER A 81 -6.66 -0.59 -18.61
CA SER A 81 -6.66 -0.63 -20.08
C SER A 81 -5.45 0.08 -20.73
N LYS A 82 -4.69 0.88 -19.97
CA LYS A 82 -3.55 1.66 -20.50
C LYS A 82 -2.28 0.83 -20.52
N LYS A 83 -1.88 0.40 -21.72
CA LYS A 83 -0.63 -0.36 -22.00
C LYS A 83 0.69 0.39 -21.74
N SER A 84 0.64 1.62 -21.24
CA SER A 84 1.82 2.50 -21.10
C SER A 84 2.50 2.45 -19.73
N TRP A 85 2.13 1.50 -18.87
CA TRP A 85 2.76 1.32 -17.56
C TRP A 85 3.74 0.15 -17.60
N GLN A 86 5.02 0.48 -17.47
CA GLN A 86 6.11 -0.46 -17.22
C GLN A 86 7.20 0.28 -16.45
N LEU A 87 7.70 -0.31 -15.37
CA LEU A 87 8.90 0.16 -14.67
C LEU A 87 10.01 -0.86 -14.95
N ASP A 88 11.03 -0.47 -15.71
CA ASP A 88 12.13 -1.36 -16.08
C ASP A 88 13.14 -1.46 -14.92
N VAL A 89 12.95 -2.48 -14.07
CA VAL A 89 13.75 -2.65 -12.85
C VAL A 89 13.98 -4.13 -12.54
N ASP A 90 15.22 -4.49 -12.22
CA ASP A 90 15.55 -5.81 -11.69
C ASP A 90 15.12 -5.90 -10.21
N VAL A 91 13.97 -6.53 -9.99
CA VAL A 91 13.39 -6.81 -8.66
C VAL A 91 14.38 -7.49 -7.71
N ARG A 92 15.31 -8.32 -8.22
CA ARG A 92 16.30 -9.01 -7.40
C ARG A 92 17.39 -8.06 -6.91
N LYS A 93 17.74 -7.00 -7.65
CA LYS A 93 18.68 -5.97 -7.16
C LYS A 93 18.10 -5.25 -5.94
N ILE A 94 16.83 -4.81 -6.00
CA ILE A 94 16.15 -4.12 -4.89
C ILE A 94 16.19 -4.95 -3.60
N LEU A 95 15.79 -6.22 -3.67
CA LEU A 95 15.65 -7.08 -2.48
C LEU A 95 16.99 -7.65 -1.96
N ASN A 96 18.10 -7.47 -2.69
CA ASN A 96 19.45 -7.88 -2.24
C ASN A 96 20.32 -6.72 -1.76
N VAL A 97 19.81 -5.47 -1.68
CA VAL A 97 20.56 -4.34 -1.09
C VAL A 97 20.78 -4.59 0.41
N PRO A 98 22.03 -4.69 0.91
CA PRO A 98 22.29 -4.82 2.33
C PRO A 98 22.01 -3.50 3.07
N GLU A 99 21.60 -3.55 4.35
CA GLU A 99 21.32 -2.38 5.20
C GLU A 99 22.59 -1.56 5.57
N THR A 100 23.30 -1.06 4.56
CA THR A 100 24.60 -0.39 4.66
C THR A 100 24.52 1.11 4.96
N SER A 101 23.31 1.66 5.12
CA SER A 101 23.05 3.08 5.44
C SER A 101 22.47 3.31 6.83
N ARG A 102 22.71 2.41 7.81
CA ARG A 102 22.58 2.76 9.23
C ARG A 102 23.84 3.48 9.72
N GLU A 103 23.95 4.77 9.41
CA GLU A 103 24.97 5.61 10.05
C GLU A 103 24.74 5.65 11.57
N MET A 104 25.73 5.15 12.32
CA MET A 104 25.70 5.14 13.78
C MET A 104 26.10 6.51 14.33
N VAL A 105 25.13 7.30 14.78
CA VAL A 105 25.40 8.40 15.72
C VAL A 105 25.42 7.82 17.14
N ASP A 106 26.52 7.16 17.49
CA ASP A 106 26.76 6.56 18.81
C ASP A 106 27.02 7.67 19.86
N ASN A 107 25.95 8.19 20.47
CA ASN A 107 26.03 9.33 21.39
C ASN A 107 26.19 8.87 22.85
N LYS A 108 27.40 8.40 23.15
CA LYS A 108 27.82 7.82 24.43
C LYS A 108 28.11 8.91 25.48
N MET A 109 27.34 8.94 26.58
CA MET A 109 27.69 9.80 27.73
C MET A 109 27.42 9.12 29.10
N ASN A 110 28.52 8.62 29.68
CA ASN A 110 28.85 8.39 31.10
C ASN A 110 27.68 8.21 32.10
N VAL A 111 27.47 7.00 32.65
CA VAL A 111 28.23 6.42 33.78
C VAL A 111 28.17 7.28 35.06
N THR A 112 27.39 6.81 36.05
CA THR A 112 27.74 6.82 37.49
C THR A 112 26.84 5.79 38.20
N GLN A 113 27.46 4.76 38.81
CA GLN A 113 26.85 3.96 39.87
C GLN A 113 27.28 4.52 41.24
N PRO A 114 26.52 4.24 42.31
CA PRO A 114 27.07 3.30 43.29
C PRO A 114 26.11 2.15 43.66
N HIS A 115 26.62 1.27 44.51
CA HIS A 115 26.07 -0.04 44.90
C HIS A 115 25.20 0.01 46.19
N GLU A 116 24.84 -1.18 46.69
CA GLU A 116 24.30 -1.51 48.04
C GLU A 116 22.76 -1.55 48.20
N MET A 117 22.18 -2.45 49.02
CA MET A 117 22.52 -3.85 49.43
C MET A 117 21.29 -4.48 50.12
N GLN A 118 21.29 -5.80 50.39
CA GLN A 118 20.46 -6.50 51.41
C GLN A 118 18.91 -6.54 51.20
N HIS A 119 18.13 -7.48 51.76
CA HIS A 119 18.33 -8.90 52.16
C HIS A 119 16.94 -9.55 52.48
N LEU A 120 16.69 -10.83 52.12
CA LEU A 120 15.65 -11.71 52.73
C LEU A 120 14.17 -11.23 52.53
N LYS A 121 13.04 -11.90 52.87
CA LYS A 121 12.53 -13.25 53.22
C LYS A 121 10.96 -13.15 53.15
N GLU A 122 10.07 -14.15 53.04
CA GLU A 122 10.07 -15.60 52.74
C GLU A 122 8.60 -16.09 52.53
N ASN A 123 8.36 -17.38 52.26
CA ASN A 123 7.09 -18.13 52.38
C ASN A 123 5.96 -17.83 51.35
N SER A 124 5.11 -18.79 50.92
CA SER A 124 5.16 -20.27 51.01
C SER A 124 4.06 -20.94 50.14
N ALA A 125 4.38 -22.10 49.53
CA ALA A 125 3.45 -23.16 49.08
C ALA A 125 2.43 -22.82 47.93
N ASP A 126 1.88 -23.76 47.16
CA ASP A 126 1.98 -25.24 47.23
C ASP A 126 1.75 -25.96 45.87
N ASN A 127 2.07 -27.26 45.81
CA ASN A 127 1.57 -28.33 44.90
C ASN A 127 1.86 -28.32 43.36
N HIS A 128 2.70 -29.28 42.94
CA HIS A 128 2.43 -30.38 41.97
C HIS A 128 1.89 -30.11 40.53
N ASN A 129 2.34 -30.79 39.46
CA ASN A 129 3.35 -31.86 39.32
C ASN A 129 3.90 -32.00 37.86
N SER A 130 5.00 -32.76 37.70
CA SER A 130 5.39 -33.70 36.60
C SER A 130 4.74 -33.58 35.19
N GLU A 131 5.42 -33.68 34.03
CA GLU A 131 6.62 -34.45 33.58
C GLU A 131 7.42 -33.64 32.52
N ASN A 132 8.76 -33.69 32.41
CA ASN A 132 9.67 -34.76 31.89
C ASN A 132 9.35 -35.19 30.43
N HIS A 133 10.30 -35.41 29.48
CA HIS A 133 11.77 -35.49 29.52
C HIS A 133 12.41 -35.20 28.12
N PHE A 134 13.59 -34.54 28.09
CA PHE A 134 14.71 -34.75 27.13
C PHE A 134 14.50 -34.44 25.61
N ALA A 135 15.54 -34.26 24.78
CA ALA A 135 17.00 -34.41 24.99
C ALA A 135 17.81 -33.28 24.33
N GLU A 136 18.96 -32.94 24.92
CA GLU A 136 20.02 -32.15 24.27
C GLU A 136 20.86 -33.03 23.34
N LYS A 137 21.32 -32.47 22.20
CA LYS A 137 22.51 -32.93 21.48
C LYS A 137 23.20 -31.79 20.74
N GLU A 138 24.24 -31.25 21.37
CA GLU A 138 25.44 -30.82 20.64
C GLU A 138 26.21 -32.10 20.17
N VAL A 139 27.25 -32.10 19.32
CA VAL A 139 28.24 -31.06 18.99
C VAL A 139 28.63 -31.13 17.51
N GLY A 140 28.78 -29.95 16.89
CA GLY A 140 29.88 -29.64 15.97
C GLY A 140 29.87 -30.17 14.53
N SER A 141 29.78 -29.23 13.58
CA SER A 141 30.81 -29.08 12.54
C SER A 141 30.75 -27.68 11.91
N THR A 142 31.91 -27.07 11.68
CA THR A 142 32.04 -25.74 11.11
C THR A 142 31.83 -25.74 9.59
N SER A 143 30.77 -25.09 9.14
CA SER A 143 30.80 -24.40 7.84
C SER A 143 30.15 -23.04 7.98
N GLY A 144 30.94 -21.99 7.73
CA GLY A 144 30.47 -20.60 7.73
C GLY A 144 29.65 -20.30 6.48
N SER A 145 28.53 -21.01 6.29
CA SER A 145 27.57 -20.67 5.26
C SER A 145 27.03 -19.27 5.56
N GLN A 146 27.47 -18.28 4.78
CA GLN A 146 26.76 -17.03 4.67
C GLN A 146 25.35 -17.39 4.19
N ARG A 147 24.38 -17.37 5.11
CA ARG A 147 22.96 -17.50 4.77
C ARG A 147 22.58 -16.27 3.95
N LYS A 148 22.80 -16.36 2.65
CA LYS A 148 22.22 -15.45 1.65
C LYS A 148 20.74 -15.42 1.96
N ALA A 149 20.25 -14.26 2.42
CA ALA A 149 18.90 -14.15 2.94
C ALA A 149 17.92 -14.65 1.88
N GLU A 150 17.12 -15.66 2.22
CA GLU A 150 16.19 -16.24 1.27
C GLU A 150 15.15 -15.17 0.94
N VAL A 151 15.15 -14.72 -0.31
CA VAL A 151 14.38 -13.57 -0.73
C VAL A 151 12.91 -13.96 -0.72
N ASP A 152 12.13 -13.27 0.12
CA ASP A 152 10.70 -13.51 0.30
C ASP A 152 9.95 -13.45 -1.04
N LEU A 153 9.39 -14.59 -1.44
CA LEU A 153 8.73 -14.77 -2.73
C LEU A 153 7.49 -13.88 -2.88
N ASP A 154 6.75 -13.62 -1.80
CA ASP A 154 5.60 -12.72 -1.83
C ASP A 154 6.05 -11.26 -2.07
N GLN A 155 7.24 -10.89 -1.58
CA GLN A 155 7.85 -9.58 -1.85
C GLN A 155 8.37 -9.46 -3.29
N VAL A 156 8.95 -10.52 -3.85
CA VAL A 156 9.32 -10.58 -5.29
C VAL A 156 8.08 -10.38 -6.16
N ILE A 157 7.03 -11.19 -5.94
CA ILE A 157 5.79 -11.13 -6.71
C ILE A 157 5.12 -9.75 -6.55
N ALA A 158 5.11 -9.16 -5.35
CA ALA A 158 4.56 -7.83 -5.13
C ALA A 158 5.31 -6.74 -5.94
N LEU A 159 6.64 -6.81 -6.00
CA LEU A 159 7.45 -5.87 -6.79
C LEU A 159 7.25 -6.07 -8.31
N GLU A 160 7.30 -7.31 -8.80
CA GLU A 160 7.00 -7.64 -10.20
C GLU A 160 5.61 -7.13 -10.62
N ARG A 161 4.62 -7.22 -9.72
CA ARG A 161 3.27 -6.68 -9.94
C ARG A 161 3.26 -5.17 -10.02
N ILE A 162 3.93 -4.44 -9.11
CA ILE A 162 4.03 -2.97 -9.21
C ILE A 162 4.68 -2.55 -10.53
N CYS A 163 5.79 -3.18 -10.92
CA CYS A 163 6.48 -2.83 -12.16
C CYS A 163 5.66 -3.09 -13.43
N SER A 164 4.71 -4.04 -13.37
CA SER A 164 3.94 -4.49 -14.54
C SER A 164 2.46 -4.03 -14.58
N ASN A 165 1.92 -3.41 -13.52
CA ASN A 165 0.48 -3.08 -13.43
C ASN A 165 0.26 -1.65 -12.88
N PRO A 166 -0.48 -0.78 -13.58
CA PRO A 166 -0.71 0.62 -13.17
C PRO A 166 -1.54 0.78 -11.89
N VAL A 167 -2.24 -0.29 -11.47
CA VAL A 167 -2.91 -0.39 -10.18
C VAL A 167 -2.52 -1.73 -9.56
N THR A 168 -1.84 -1.69 -8.41
CA THR A 168 -1.44 -2.88 -7.64
C THR A 168 -1.91 -2.75 -6.20
N ILE A 169 -2.54 -3.80 -5.65
CA ILE A 169 -3.01 -3.87 -4.26
C ILE A 169 -2.14 -4.90 -3.52
N ILE A 170 -1.52 -4.49 -2.40
CA ILE A 170 -0.68 -5.36 -1.58
C ILE A 170 -1.32 -5.54 -0.20
N SER A 171 -1.98 -6.69 0.00
CA SER A 171 -2.58 -7.10 1.27
C SER A 171 -1.60 -7.93 2.10
N GLY A 172 -1.65 -7.80 3.44
CA GLY A 172 -0.86 -8.63 4.35
C GLY A 172 -0.88 -8.08 5.77
N LYS A 173 -0.50 -8.90 6.76
CA LYS A 173 -0.52 -8.54 8.19
C LYS A 173 0.44 -7.37 8.52
N GLY A 174 0.36 -6.84 9.74
CA GLY A 174 1.37 -5.95 10.28
C GLY A 174 2.74 -6.65 10.34
N GLY A 175 3.83 -5.92 10.11
CA GLY A 175 5.20 -6.45 10.10
C GLY A 175 5.68 -7.05 8.78
N CYS A 176 4.80 -7.46 7.86
CA CYS A 176 5.15 -8.15 6.60
C CYS A 176 5.76 -7.24 5.50
N GLY A 177 6.71 -6.36 5.80
CA GLY A 177 7.55 -5.63 4.83
C GLY A 177 6.89 -4.65 3.83
N LYS A 178 5.55 -4.66 3.68
CA LYS A 178 4.81 -4.02 2.56
C LYS A 178 5.23 -2.58 2.24
N SER A 179 5.32 -1.72 3.24
CA SER A 179 5.73 -0.32 3.02
C SER A 179 7.21 -0.23 2.63
N THR A 180 8.06 -1.05 3.24
CA THR A 180 9.51 -1.10 2.97
C THR A 180 9.79 -1.46 1.52
N ILE A 181 9.18 -2.51 0.97
CA ILE A 181 9.43 -2.91 -0.43
C ILE A 181 9.01 -1.83 -1.43
N VAL A 182 7.90 -1.13 -1.16
CA VAL A 182 7.44 0.00 -1.96
C VAL A 182 8.41 1.18 -1.85
N SER A 183 8.87 1.52 -0.63
CA SER A 183 9.91 2.54 -0.42
C SER A 183 11.19 2.21 -1.17
N CYS A 184 11.70 0.99 -1.05
CA CYS A 184 12.96 0.55 -1.68
C CYS A 184 12.89 0.58 -3.21
N LEU A 185 11.79 0.13 -3.82
CA LEU A 185 11.57 0.23 -5.27
C LEU A 185 11.63 1.68 -5.75
N PHE A 186 10.85 2.58 -5.12
CA PHE A 186 10.76 3.98 -5.55
C PHE A 186 12.01 4.80 -5.19
N HIS A 187 12.77 4.41 -4.17
CA HIS A 187 14.09 4.97 -3.88
C HIS A 187 15.10 4.53 -4.95
N HIS A 188 15.17 3.23 -5.27
CA HIS A 188 16.08 2.69 -6.29
C HIS A 188 15.83 3.32 -7.67
N LEU A 189 14.57 3.44 -8.08
CA LEU A 189 14.19 4.13 -9.32
C LEU A 189 14.65 5.60 -9.35
N LYS A 190 14.45 6.36 -8.27
CA LYS A 190 14.92 7.76 -8.18
C LYS A 190 16.45 7.88 -8.16
N GLN A 191 17.15 6.85 -7.69
CA GLN A 191 18.61 6.81 -7.73
C GLN A 191 19.12 6.49 -9.14
N MET A 192 18.51 5.52 -9.84
CA MET A 192 18.79 5.26 -11.26
C MET A 192 18.53 6.49 -12.14
N GLU A 193 17.46 7.25 -11.88
CA GLU A 193 17.14 8.48 -12.62
C GLU A 193 18.30 9.50 -12.55
N LYS A 194 18.85 9.71 -11.35
CA LYS A 194 20.02 10.59 -11.11
C LYS A 194 21.30 10.05 -11.74
N GLU A 195 21.53 8.73 -11.67
CA GLU A 195 22.73 8.11 -12.25
C GLU A 195 22.72 8.26 -13.78
N VAL A 196 21.56 8.11 -14.42
CA VAL A 196 21.39 8.36 -15.86
C VAL A 196 21.48 9.86 -16.18
N GLU A 197 21.04 10.76 -15.30
CA GLU A 197 21.24 12.22 -15.46
C GLU A 197 22.71 12.63 -15.36
N ALA A 198 23.43 12.16 -14.34
CA ALA A 198 24.87 12.38 -14.20
C ALA A 198 25.65 11.83 -15.41
N ALA A 199 25.39 10.58 -15.82
CA ALA A 199 26.05 9.98 -16.97
C ALA A 199 25.69 10.63 -18.32
N SER A 200 24.52 11.29 -18.44
CA SER A 200 24.22 12.12 -19.61
C SER A 200 25.11 13.37 -19.62
N LYS A 201 25.25 14.01 -18.46
CA LYS A 201 25.99 15.26 -18.29
C LYS A 201 27.51 15.07 -18.41
N ASP A 202 28.07 14.00 -17.86
CA ASP A 202 29.48 13.64 -18.06
C ASP A 202 29.78 13.43 -19.57
N PHE A 203 28.87 12.80 -20.31
CA PHE A 203 29.03 12.57 -21.75
C PHE A 203 28.87 13.85 -22.60
N GLU A 204 28.06 14.81 -22.16
CA GLU A 204 27.98 16.14 -22.77
C GLU A 204 29.28 16.94 -22.51
N GLU A 205 29.83 16.90 -21.30
CA GLU A 205 31.10 17.57 -20.95
C GLU A 205 32.33 16.92 -21.62
N ASP A 206 32.37 15.59 -21.79
CA ASP A 206 33.40 14.88 -22.57
C ASP A 206 33.36 15.24 -24.07
N LEU A 207 32.19 15.60 -24.62
CA LEU A 207 32.06 16.03 -26.02
C LEU A 207 32.49 17.48 -26.23
N GLU A 208 32.15 18.39 -25.31
CA GLU A 208 32.60 19.80 -25.36
C GLU A 208 34.13 19.95 -25.27
N ALA A 209 34.85 18.91 -24.81
CA ALA A 209 36.32 18.88 -24.78
C ALA A 209 37.01 18.77 -26.17
N SER A 210 36.28 18.81 -27.29
CA SER A 210 36.81 18.47 -28.64
C SER A 210 36.59 19.53 -29.75
N GLU A 211 37.04 20.77 -29.53
CA GLU A 211 37.02 21.87 -30.52
C GLU A 211 37.96 21.69 -31.76
N GLU A 212 37.99 20.53 -32.43
CA GLU A 212 38.77 20.34 -33.69
C GLU A 212 38.06 19.56 -34.83
N TRP A 213 36.74 19.36 -34.77
CA TRP A 213 35.97 18.70 -35.87
C TRP A 213 34.77 19.51 -36.38
N ASN A 214 34.78 20.84 -36.22
CA ASN A 214 33.75 21.74 -36.74
C ASN A 214 33.82 21.92 -38.27
N THR A 215 33.49 20.89 -39.06
CA THR A 215 33.13 21.06 -40.49
C THR A 215 32.20 19.93 -40.99
N PHE A 216 30.88 20.12 -40.92
CA PHE A 216 29.92 20.08 -42.05
C PHE A 216 28.45 20.06 -41.58
N ASP A 217 27.59 20.73 -42.36
CA ASP A 217 26.12 20.85 -42.29
C ASP A 217 25.41 21.19 -40.95
N HIS A 218 24.97 22.45 -40.87
CA HIS A 218 23.90 22.88 -39.97
C HIS A 218 22.51 22.41 -40.47
N HIS A 219 22.09 21.19 -40.11
CA HIS A 219 20.66 20.86 -39.99
C HIS A 219 20.42 19.70 -38.99
N CYS A 220 20.91 19.88 -37.77
CA CYS A 220 20.40 19.10 -36.63
C CYS A 220 19.09 19.76 -36.16
N ASP A 221 17.97 19.33 -36.73
CA ASP A 221 16.65 19.76 -36.28
C ASP A 221 16.46 19.29 -34.83
N SER A 222 16.31 20.25 -33.90
CA SER A 222 16.44 20.01 -32.45
C SER A 222 15.19 19.37 -31.82
N GLU A 223 14.60 18.36 -32.46
CA GLU A 223 13.47 17.57 -31.95
C GLU A 223 13.87 16.59 -30.83
N ASN A 224 15.15 16.56 -30.44
CA ASN A 224 15.65 15.69 -29.36
C ASN A 224 15.23 16.13 -27.94
N MET A 225 14.13 16.89 -27.81
CA MET A 225 13.39 17.03 -26.55
C MET A 225 12.64 15.73 -26.22
N TYR A 226 13.40 14.66 -25.95
CA TYR A 226 12.96 13.61 -25.05
C TYR A 226 12.69 14.26 -23.68
N THR A 227 11.46 14.70 -23.47
CA THR A 227 11.01 15.28 -22.20
C THR A 227 11.11 14.20 -21.11
N LYS A 228 12.27 14.16 -20.45
CA LYS A 228 12.67 13.18 -19.44
C LYS A 228 11.70 13.29 -18.25
N LYS A 229 10.63 12.50 -18.29
CA LYS A 229 9.52 12.56 -17.32
C LYS A 229 10.01 12.08 -15.96
N SER A 230 10.35 13.03 -15.10
CA SER A 230 10.93 12.72 -13.79
C SER A 230 9.98 11.95 -12.89
N LEU A 231 10.51 11.02 -12.09
CA LEU A 231 9.68 10.08 -11.33
C LEU A 231 9.14 10.71 -10.04
N ASN A 232 8.02 11.41 -10.20
CA ASN A 232 7.32 12.13 -9.15
C ASN A 232 6.48 11.18 -8.28
N VAL A 233 7.14 10.56 -7.28
CA VAL A 233 6.51 9.65 -6.30
C VAL A 233 5.89 10.44 -5.14
N LEU A 234 4.58 10.26 -4.91
CA LEU A 234 3.83 10.83 -3.80
C LEU A 234 3.30 9.74 -2.86
N PHE A 235 3.74 9.74 -1.61
CA PHE A 235 3.24 8.85 -0.56
C PHE A 235 2.03 9.47 0.15
N THR A 236 0.93 8.73 0.30
CA THR A 236 -0.31 9.21 0.95
C THR A 236 -0.92 8.15 1.87
N ALA A 237 -1.77 8.57 2.81
CA ALA A 237 -2.51 7.69 3.71
C ALA A 237 -3.83 8.36 4.15
N PRO A 238 -4.88 7.58 4.51
CA PRO A 238 -6.21 8.13 4.81
C PRO A 238 -6.33 8.87 6.15
N THR A 239 -5.29 8.87 6.99
CA THR A 239 -5.27 9.64 8.25
C THR A 239 -3.90 10.28 8.47
N GLY A 240 -3.86 11.44 9.13
CA GLY A 240 -2.61 12.16 9.40
C GLY A 240 -1.58 11.32 10.16
N ARG A 241 -2.00 10.56 11.18
CA ARG A 241 -1.11 9.65 11.92
C ARG A 241 -0.49 8.57 11.03
N ALA A 242 -1.25 8.02 10.08
CA ALA A 242 -0.74 7.06 9.12
C ALA A 242 0.20 7.72 8.08
N ALA A 243 -0.06 8.97 7.68
CA ALA A 243 0.82 9.72 6.79
C ALA A 243 2.16 10.09 7.44
N SER A 244 2.16 10.47 8.72
CA SER A 244 3.38 10.69 9.51
C SER A 244 4.21 9.41 9.63
N LEU A 245 3.58 8.29 9.99
CA LEU A 245 4.26 6.99 10.09
C LEU A 245 4.77 6.50 8.73
N LEU A 246 4.03 6.75 7.64
CA LEU A 246 4.50 6.44 6.29
C LEU A 246 5.73 7.27 5.94
N THR A 247 5.72 8.57 6.23
CA THR A 247 6.86 9.49 6.02
C THR A 247 8.11 9.06 6.79
N GLU A 248 7.95 8.54 8.01
CA GLU A 248 9.04 7.95 8.83
C GLU A 248 9.61 6.67 8.22
N LYS A 249 8.83 5.94 7.40
CA LYS A 249 9.21 4.67 6.75
C LYS A 249 9.58 4.81 5.26
N THR A 250 9.54 6.02 4.72
CA THR A 250 9.86 6.33 3.30
C THR A 250 11.02 7.32 3.14
N LYS A 251 11.60 7.79 4.25
CA LYS A 251 12.82 8.61 4.29
C LYS A 251 14.04 7.74 4.53
#